data_AF-A0A2K8GKV2-F1
#
_entry.id   AF-A0A2K8GKV2-F1
#
_cell.length_a   1.000
_cell.length_b   1.000
_cell.length_c   1.000
_cell.angle_alpha   90.00
_cell.angle_beta   90.00
_cell.angle_gamma   90.00
#
_symmetry.space_group_name_H-M   'P 1'
#
loop_
_entity.id
_entity.type
_entity.pdbx_description
1 polymer ?
#
loop_
_entity_poly.entity_id
_entity_poly.type
_entity_poly.pdbx_seq_one_letter_code
_entity_poly.pdbx_strand_id
1 'polypeptide(L)'
;MLHICGQLELVKMKFEKVFENDNTDDILKDIVQKLQYIYSFVGEINDCLMFIYEVMLKQNILLLPFTSHAIIQSIKRGEITAEFLGILLQSIITSSIPCYYGDLLMQKGEELRLAAYNCGWECVHKPKARKTLLIIMARALRPVAIQSIFSTICLDTLTEVSLCPHK
;
A
#
# COMPACT_ATOMS: atom_id res chain seq x y z
N MET A 1 1.85 3.60 10.03
CA MET A 1 2.07 2.18 9.65
C MET A 1 2.30 1.24 10.83
N LEU A 2 3.32 1.46 11.70
CA LEU A 2 3.57 0.57 12.85
C LEU A 2 2.36 0.43 13.79
N HIS A 3 1.69 1.54 14.11
CA HIS A 3 0.46 1.51 14.91
C HIS A 3 -0.66 0.69 14.24
N ILE A 4 -0.78 0.76 12.91
CA ILE A 4 -1.78 -0.01 12.14
C ILE A 4 -1.44 -1.50 12.19
N CYS A 5 -0.16 -1.86 12.00
CA CYS A 5 0.29 -3.25 12.09
C CYS A 5 -0.02 -3.85 13.46
N GLY A 6 0.24 -3.10 14.55
CA GLY A 6 -0.11 -3.55 15.91
C GLY A 6 -1.61 -3.71 16.12
N GLN A 7 -2.43 -2.76 15.64
CA GLN A 7 -3.89 -2.90 15.70
C GLN A 7 -4.40 -4.08 14.87
N LEU A 8 -3.76 -4.38 13.75
CA LEU A 8 -4.08 -5.51 12.88
C LEU A 8 -3.82 -6.86 13.58
N GLU A 9 -2.67 -7.00 14.24
CA GLU A 9 -2.35 -8.20 15.00
C GLU A 9 -3.30 -8.40 16.18
N LEU A 10 -3.69 -7.32 16.86
CA LEU A 10 -4.70 -7.37 17.92
C LEU A 10 -6.06 -7.84 17.39
N VAL A 11 -6.46 -7.39 16.20
CA VAL A 11 -7.71 -7.83 15.55
C VAL A 11 -7.61 -9.30 15.15
N LYS A 12 -6.47 -9.77 14.63
CA LYS A 12 -6.23 -11.19 14.32
C LYS A 12 -6.34 -12.08 15.56
N MET A 13 -5.72 -11.70 16.68
CA MET A 13 -5.84 -12.43 17.94
C MET A 13 -7.28 -12.49 18.46
N LYS A 14 -8.06 -11.42 18.25
CA LYS A 14 -9.49 -11.40 18.59
C LYS A 14 -10.33 -12.30 17.68
N PHE A 15 -9.97 -12.44 16.40
CA PHE A 15 -10.63 -13.34 15.47
C PHE A 15 -10.45 -14.82 15.85
N GLU A 16 -9.27 -15.23 16.31
CA GLU A 16 -9.02 -16.61 16.75
C GLU A 16 -9.86 -17.01 17.97
N LYS A 17 -10.17 -16.04 18.86
CA LYS A 17 -10.94 -16.27 20.09
C LYS A 17 -12.44 -15.97 19.96
N VAL A 18 -12.91 -15.55 18.78
CA VAL A 18 -14.28 -15.02 18.62
C VAL A 18 -15.35 -16.09 18.80
N PHE A 19 -15.05 -17.35 18.48
CA PHE A 19 -15.99 -18.47 18.56
C PHE A 19 -15.83 -19.37 19.79
N GLU A 20 -14.85 -19.10 20.66
CA GLU A 20 -14.71 -19.82 21.95
C GLU A 20 -15.67 -19.29 23.02
N ASN A 21 -16.27 -18.11 22.81
CA ASN A 21 -17.05 -17.40 23.82
C ASN A 21 -18.51 -17.19 23.37
N ASP A 22 -19.46 -17.34 24.29
CA ASP A 22 -20.91 -17.29 24.03
C ASP A 22 -21.38 -15.88 23.56
N ASN A 23 -20.56 -14.86 23.82
CA ASN A 23 -20.82 -13.46 23.48
C ASN A 23 -20.26 -13.02 22.11
N THR A 24 -20.37 -13.90 21.10
CA THR A 24 -19.81 -13.72 19.75
C THR A 24 -20.24 -12.41 19.07
N ASP A 25 -21.50 -11.99 19.27
CA ASP A 25 -22.09 -10.85 18.56
C ASP A 25 -21.50 -9.50 19.03
N ASP A 26 -21.26 -9.32 20.32
CA ASP A 26 -20.61 -8.10 20.86
C ASP A 26 -19.14 -8.03 20.48
N ILE A 27 -18.43 -9.15 20.51
CA ILE A 27 -17.01 -9.22 20.10
C ILE A 27 -16.87 -8.91 18.61
N LEU A 28 -17.76 -9.45 17.78
CA LEU A 28 -17.76 -9.16 16.35
C LEU A 28 -18.06 -7.69 16.08
N LYS A 29 -18.97 -7.07 16.84
CA LYS A 29 -19.27 -5.64 16.72
C LYS A 29 -18.06 -4.77 17.07
N ASP A 30 -17.33 -5.08 18.14
CA ASP A 30 -16.07 -4.40 18.49
C ASP A 30 -15.02 -4.54 17.38
N ILE A 31 -14.85 -5.76 16.84
CA ILE A 31 -13.92 -6.04 15.75
C ILE A 31 -14.29 -5.22 14.50
N VAL A 32 -15.57 -5.20 14.12
CA VAL A 32 -16.06 -4.42 12.96
C VAL A 32 -15.80 -2.93 13.17
N GLN A 33 -16.07 -2.40 14.36
CA GLN A 33 -15.87 -0.99 14.66
C GLN A 33 -14.40 -0.59 14.61
N LYS A 34 -13.50 -1.43 15.14
CA LYS A 34 -12.05 -1.23 15.03
C LYS A 34 -11.56 -1.32 13.59
N LEU A 35 -12.04 -2.31 12.84
CA LEU A 35 -11.70 -2.44 11.43
C LEU A 35 -12.18 -1.23 10.62
N GLN A 36 -13.40 -0.74 10.85
CA GLN A 36 -13.90 0.46 10.20
C GLN A 36 -13.02 1.69 10.49
N TYR A 37 -12.57 1.86 11.73
CA TYR A 37 -11.65 2.93 12.09
C TYR A 37 -10.30 2.80 11.35
N ILE A 38 -9.73 1.59 11.32
CA ILE A 38 -8.49 1.30 10.58
C ILE A 38 -8.68 1.60 9.08
N TYR A 39 -9.77 1.16 8.47
CA TYR A 39 -10.06 1.42 7.06
C TYR A 39 -10.24 2.91 6.76
N SER A 40 -10.91 3.66 7.64
CA SER A 40 -11.06 5.11 7.48
C SER A 40 -9.70 5.81 7.48
N PHE A 41 -8.84 5.44 8.44
CA PHE A 41 -7.49 5.99 8.55
C PHE A 41 -6.59 5.59 7.36
N VAL A 42 -6.70 4.34 6.91
CA VAL A 42 -6.02 3.85 5.70
C VAL A 42 -6.50 4.59 4.45
N GLY A 43 -7.79 4.93 4.36
CA GLY A 43 -8.34 5.76 3.29
C GLY A 43 -7.67 7.13 3.24
N GLU A 44 -7.56 7.83 4.38
CA GLU A 44 -6.87 9.13 4.44
C GLU A 44 -5.38 9.02 4.07
N ILE A 45 -4.71 7.94 4.51
CA ILE A 45 -3.32 7.68 4.11
C ILE A 45 -3.23 7.47 2.60
N ASN A 46 -4.15 6.70 2.01
CA ASN A 46 -4.14 6.43 0.58
C ASN A 46 -4.34 7.71 -0.24
N ASP A 47 -5.24 8.59 0.19
CA ASP A 47 -5.45 9.89 -0.47
C ASP A 47 -4.19 10.77 -0.36
N CYS A 48 -3.53 10.78 0.80
CA CYS A 48 -2.24 11.45 0.98
C CYS A 48 -1.14 10.86 0.08
N LEU A 49 -1.03 9.52 0.00
CA LEU A 49 -0.06 8.84 -0.85
C LEU A 49 -0.30 9.14 -2.33
N MET A 50 -1.57 9.15 -2.76
CA MET A 50 -1.96 9.52 -4.12
C MET A 50 -1.54 10.94 -4.44
N PHE A 51 -1.83 11.90 -3.56
CA PHE A 51 -1.42 13.29 -3.71
C PHE A 51 0.11 13.43 -3.79
N ILE A 52 0.84 12.79 -2.89
CA ILE A 52 2.32 12.79 -2.90
C ILE A 52 2.85 12.22 -4.21
N TYR A 53 2.27 11.13 -4.70
CA TYR A 53 2.69 10.49 -5.94
C TYR A 53 2.47 11.40 -7.16
N GLU A 54 1.34 12.09 -7.24
CA GLU A 54 1.07 13.06 -8.31
C GLU A 54 2.10 14.20 -8.31
N VAL A 55 2.41 14.75 -7.14
CA VAL A 55 3.43 15.79 -6.98
C VAL A 55 4.79 15.28 -7.42
N MET A 56 5.17 14.06 -7.02
CA MET A 56 6.44 13.43 -7.40
C MET A 56 6.55 13.19 -8.90
N LEU A 57 5.49 12.75 -9.57
CA LEU A 57 5.51 12.58 -11.03
C LEU A 57 5.75 13.91 -11.74
N LYS A 58 5.05 14.96 -11.33
CA LYS A 58 5.23 16.30 -11.89
C LYS A 58 6.65 16.82 -11.64
N GLN A 59 7.17 16.62 -10.44
CA GLN A 59 8.54 16.97 -10.10
C GLN A 59 9.55 16.22 -10.99
N ASN A 60 9.40 14.91 -11.18
CA ASN A 60 10.32 14.13 -12.02
C ASN A 60 10.27 14.57 -13.49
N ILE A 61 9.09 14.91 -14.03
CA ILE A 61 8.96 15.44 -15.40
C ILE A 61 9.74 16.75 -15.58
N LEU A 62 9.81 17.60 -14.55
CA LEU A 62 10.59 18.84 -14.58
C LEU A 62 12.08 18.60 -14.34
N LEU A 63 12.43 17.66 -13.46
CA LEU A 63 13.81 17.39 -13.05
C LEU A 63 14.62 16.66 -14.15
N LEU A 64 14.00 15.74 -14.90
CA LEU A 64 14.64 14.97 -15.98
C LEU A 64 15.27 15.83 -17.08
N PRO A 65 14.55 16.77 -17.72
CA PRO A 65 15.16 17.63 -18.73
C PRO A 65 16.22 18.54 -18.11
N PHE A 66 15.98 19.10 -16.92
CA PHE A 66 16.95 19.97 -16.25
C PHE A 66 18.28 19.25 -15.96
N THR A 67 18.22 18.04 -15.40
CA THR A 67 19.39 17.22 -15.13
C THR A 67 20.09 16.79 -16.41
N SER A 68 19.36 16.42 -17.47
CA SER A 68 19.95 16.07 -18.76
C SER A 68 20.74 17.22 -19.38
N HIS A 69 20.23 18.46 -19.30
CA HIS A 69 20.93 19.65 -19.77
C HIS A 69 22.19 19.92 -18.94
N ALA A 70 22.08 19.82 -17.61
CA ALA A 70 23.21 20.02 -16.71
C ALA A 70 24.32 18.97 -16.94
N ILE A 71 23.96 17.70 -17.18
CA ILE A 71 24.91 16.62 -17.50
C ILE A 71 25.65 16.91 -18.81
N ILE A 72 24.95 17.29 -19.88
CA ILE A 72 25.57 17.62 -21.17
C ILE A 72 26.56 18.78 -21.02
N GLN A 73 26.21 19.80 -20.23
CA GLN A 73 27.09 20.95 -19.98
C GLN A 73 28.32 20.58 -19.14
N SER A 74 28.15 19.68 -18.17
CA SER A 74 29.24 19.15 -17.33
C SER A 74 30.22 18.28 -18.13
N ILE A 75 29.72 17.38 -19.00
CA ILE A 75 30.56 16.56 -19.89
C ILE A 75 31.40 17.45 -20.81
N LYS A 76 30.82 18.52 -21.37
CA LYS A 76 31.56 19.50 -22.19
C LYS A 76 32.68 20.20 -21.43
N ARG A 77 32.57 20.32 -20.10
CA ARG A 77 33.54 20.97 -19.23
C ARG A 77 34.56 19.99 -18.64
N GLY A 78 34.36 18.67 -18.80
CA GLY A 78 35.25 17.61 -18.30
C GLY A 78 35.15 17.36 -16.80
N GLU A 79 34.21 17.99 -16.09
CA GLU A 79 34.05 17.91 -14.64
C GLU A 79 32.74 17.19 -14.32
N ILE A 80 32.82 15.89 -14.05
CA ILE A 80 31.67 15.13 -13.52
C ILE A 80 31.65 15.33 -12.01
N THR A 81 30.77 16.21 -11.54
CA THR A 81 30.65 16.59 -10.12
C THR A 81 29.71 15.65 -9.37
N ALA A 82 29.98 15.42 -8.07
CA ALA A 82 29.15 14.61 -7.16
C ALA A 82 27.67 15.05 -7.08
N GLU A 83 27.33 16.25 -7.56
CA GLU A 83 25.98 16.81 -7.60
C GLU A 83 25.01 15.96 -8.43
N PHE A 84 25.45 15.39 -9.56
CA PHE A 84 24.61 14.52 -10.39
C PHE A 84 24.24 13.21 -9.69
N LEU A 85 25.21 12.66 -8.94
CA LEU A 85 25.00 11.47 -8.14
C LEU A 85 23.97 11.75 -7.03
N GLY A 86 24.06 12.92 -6.39
CA GLY A 86 23.10 13.37 -5.37
C GLY A 86 21.66 13.48 -5.90
N ILE A 87 21.47 14.00 -7.12
CA ILE A 87 20.14 14.15 -7.72
C ILE A 87 19.54 12.78 -8.10
N LEU A 88 20.35 11.86 -8.63
CA LEU A 88 19.90 10.50 -8.92
C LEU A 88 19.51 9.75 -7.64
N LEU A 89 20.33 9.84 -6.59
CA LEU A 89 20.02 9.25 -5.29
C LEU A 89 18.73 9.85 -4.69
N GLN A 90 18.55 11.17 -4.77
CA GLN A 90 17.34 11.83 -4.31
C GLN A 90 16.09 11.33 -5.05
N SER A 91 16.15 11.19 -6.38
CA SER A 91 15.02 10.70 -7.19
C SER A 91 14.65 9.26 -6.84
N ILE A 92 15.65 8.39 -6.64
CA ILE A 92 15.45 7.00 -6.20
C ILE A 92 14.79 6.95 -4.83
N ILE A 93 15.31 7.70 -3.84
CA ILE A 93 14.74 7.71 -2.48
C ILE A 93 13.29 8.21 -2.51
N THR A 94 13.04 9.31 -3.24
CA THR A 94 11.73 9.95 -3.32
C THR A 94 10.70 9.02 -3.95
N SER A 95 11.04 8.30 -5.03
CA SER A 95 10.13 7.33 -5.66
C SER A 95 9.96 6.03 -4.86
N SER A 96 10.98 5.59 -4.11
CA SER A 96 10.93 4.34 -3.34
C SER A 96 9.99 4.43 -2.13
N ILE A 97 9.85 5.61 -1.51
CA ILE A 97 9.01 5.81 -0.32
C ILE A 97 7.53 5.46 -0.57
N PRO A 98 6.81 6.07 -1.54
CA PRO A 98 5.41 5.75 -1.79
C PRO A 98 5.22 4.31 -2.28
N CYS A 99 6.16 3.77 -3.06
CA CYS A 99 6.12 2.38 -3.51
C CYS A 99 6.22 1.40 -2.33
N TYR A 100 7.15 1.61 -1.41
CA TYR A 100 7.29 0.79 -0.20
C TYR A 100 6.04 0.84 0.67
N TYR A 101 5.45 2.03 0.86
CA TYR A 101 4.23 2.16 1.66
C TYR A 101 3.00 1.56 0.97
N GLY A 102 2.91 1.65 -0.36
CA GLY A 102 1.85 0.99 -1.14
C GLY A 102 1.92 -0.53 -1.01
N ASP A 103 3.11 -1.10 -1.16
CA ASP A 103 3.33 -2.56 -1.02
C ASP A 103 3.04 -3.04 0.40
N LEU A 104 3.55 -2.34 1.42
CA LEU A 104 3.28 -2.65 2.82
C LEU A 104 1.78 -2.60 3.14
N LEU A 105 1.05 -1.65 2.56
CA LEU A 105 -0.40 -1.54 2.76
C LEU A 105 -1.15 -2.71 2.12
N MET A 106 -0.71 -3.13 0.94
CA MET A 106 -1.27 -4.29 0.24
C MET A 106 -1.03 -5.59 1.02
N GLN A 107 0.20 -5.83 1.46
CA GLN A 107 0.57 -6.99 2.28
C GLN A 107 -0.26 -7.06 3.57
N LYS A 108 -0.42 -5.93 4.28
CA LYS A 108 -1.21 -5.87 5.51
C LYS A 108 -2.70 -6.08 5.26
N GLY A 109 -3.23 -5.60 4.13
CA GLY A 109 -4.60 -5.90 3.70
C GLY A 109 -4.83 -7.41 3.47
N GLU A 110 -3.86 -8.09 2.86
CA GLU A 110 -3.94 -9.53 2.63
C GLU A 110 -3.81 -10.36 3.92
N GLU A 111 -2.90 -9.99 4.82
CA GLU A 111 -2.77 -10.65 6.13
C GLU A 111 -4.08 -10.58 6.93
N LEU A 112 -4.77 -9.43 6.90
CA LEU A 112 -6.09 -9.27 7.50
C LEU A 112 -7.14 -10.17 6.85
N ARG A 113 -7.14 -10.25 5.52
CA ARG A 113 -8.05 -11.14 4.77
C ARG A 113 -7.85 -12.60 5.19
N LEU A 114 -6.59 -13.04 5.27
CA LEU A 114 -6.25 -14.41 5.67
C LEU A 114 -6.67 -14.70 7.11
N ALA A 115 -6.42 -13.77 8.03
CA ALA A 115 -6.85 -13.88 9.43
C ALA A 115 -8.38 -13.94 9.56
N ALA A 116 -9.10 -13.10 8.82
CA ALA A 116 -10.56 -13.13 8.79
C ALA A 116 -11.08 -14.44 8.18
N TYR A 117 -10.41 -15.01 7.18
CA TYR A 117 -10.81 -16.28 6.57
C TYR A 117 -10.60 -17.46 7.53
N ASN A 118 -9.47 -17.47 8.23
CA ASN A 118 -9.10 -18.52 9.19
C ASN A 118 -9.80 -18.39 10.56
N CYS A 119 -10.71 -17.42 10.74
CA CYS A 119 -11.34 -17.22 12.05
C CYS A 119 -12.27 -18.37 12.49
N GLY A 120 -12.47 -19.43 11.70
CA GLY A 120 -13.31 -20.57 12.11
C GLY A 120 -14.82 -20.35 11.89
N TRP A 121 -15.20 -19.38 11.06
CA TRP A 121 -16.60 -19.08 10.72
C TRP A 121 -17.37 -20.26 10.12
N GLU A 122 -16.67 -21.25 9.58
CA GLU A 122 -17.25 -22.49 9.03
C GLU A 122 -17.89 -23.36 10.12
N CYS A 123 -17.39 -23.29 11.35
CA CYS A 123 -17.87 -24.09 12.48
C CYS A 123 -19.09 -23.48 13.18
N VAL A 124 -19.46 -22.22 12.88
CA VAL A 124 -20.52 -21.49 13.59
C VAL A 124 -21.58 -20.96 12.62
N HIS A 125 -22.80 -21.50 12.71
CA HIS A 125 -23.91 -21.16 11.82
C HIS A 125 -24.63 -19.87 12.27
N LYS A 126 -23.94 -18.71 12.18
CA LYS A 126 -24.55 -17.37 12.39
C LYS A 126 -24.57 -16.57 11.08
N PRO A 127 -25.75 -16.43 10.42
CA PRO A 127 -25.84 -15.80 9.09
C PRO A 127 -25.49 -14.30 9.10
N LYS A 128 -25.73 -13.60 10.22
CA LYS A 128 -25.33 -12.19 10.40
C LYS A 128 -23.81 -12.05 10.45
N ALA A 129 -23.15 -12.87 11.25
CA ALA A 129 -21.69 -12.86 11.38
C ALA A 129 -20.99 -13.17 10.06
N ARG A 130 -21.49 -14.17 9.32
CA ARG A 130 -20.95 -14.55 8.00
C ARG A 130 -21.08 -13.43 6.98
N LYS A 131 -22.23 -12.74 6.90
CA LYS A 131 -22.42 -11.59 5.99
C LYS A 131 -21.43 -10.47 6.30
N THR A 132 -21.25 -10.15 7.57
CA THR A 132 -20.31 -9.10 8.01
C THR A 132 -18.87 -9.46 7.67
N LEU A 133 -18.46 -10.71 7.93
CA LEU A 133 -17.14 -11.24 7.55
C LEU A 133 -16.92 -11.17 6.03
N LEU A 134 -17.93 -11.54 5.24
CA LEU A 134 -17.88 -11.48 3.77
C LEU A 134 -17.68 -10.04 3.28
N ILE A 135 -18.36 -9.06 3.89
CA ILE A 135 -18.17 -7.64 3.57
C ILE A 135 -16.76 -7.17 3.95
N ILE A 136 -16.24 -7.59 5.11
CA ILE A 136 -14.87 -7.26 5.54
C ILE A 136 -13.86 -7.85 4.56
N MET A 137 -13.99 -9.13 4.19
CA MET A 137 -13.12 -9.79 3.23
C MET A 137 -13.21 -9.15 1.84
N ALA A 138 -14.41 -8.83 1.35
CA ALA A 138 -14.59 -8.17 0.06
C ALA A 138 -14.00 -6.75 0.04
N ARG A 139 -14.02 -6.05 1.18
CA ARG A 139 -13.37 -4.74 1.34
C ARG A 139 -11.86 -4.85 1.50
N ALA A 140 -11.35 -5.90 2.15
CA ALA A 140 -9.93 -6.23 2.20
C ALA A 140 -9.38 -6.67 0.84
N LEU A 141 -10.23 -7.29 0.01
CA LEU A 141 -9.93 -7.74 -1.35
C LEU A 141 -9.94 -6.59 -2.36
N ARG A 142 -10.66 -5.49 -2.09
CA ARG A 142 -10.42 -4.26 -2.85
C ARG A 142 -9.04 -3.82 -2.46
N PRO A 143 -8.05 -4.01 -3.35
CA PRO A 143 -6.73 -3.58 -3.00
C PRO A 143 -6.88 -2.09 -2.79
N VAL A 144 -6.34 -1.59 -1.69
CA VAL A 144 -5.83 -0.22 -1.67
C VAL A 144 -4.59 -0.21 -2.57
N ALA A 145 -4.73 -0.77 -3.78
CA ALA A 145 -3.88 -0.51 -4.90
C ALA A 145 -4.10 0.97 -5.11
N ILE A 146 -3.00 1.69 -5.03
CA ILE A 146 -2.88 3.06 -5.50
C ILE A 146 -3.33 3.02 -6.97
N GLN A 147 -4.64 3.09 -7.19
CA GLN A 147 -5.24 3.22 -8.51
C GLN A 147 -5.06 4.69 -8.87
N SER A 148 -3.82 5.05 -9.17
CA SER A 148 -3.58 6.23 -9.98
C SER A 148 -4.32 6.01 -11.30
N ILE A 149 -5.08 7.03 -11.69
CA ILE A 149 -5.89 7.11 -12.91
C ILE A 149 -5.10 6.79 -14.20
N PHE A 150 -3.77 6.70 -14.14
CA PHE A 150 -2.91 6.54 -15.32
C PHE A 150 -2.15 5.21 -15.44
N SER A 151 -1.99 4.39 -14.40
CA SER A 151 -1.48 3.02 -14.49
C SER A 151 -1.45 2.34 -13.12
N THR A 152 -1.84 1.06 -13.07
CA THR A 152 -1.57 0.15 -11.95
C THR A 152 -0.08 -0.10 -11.90
N ILE A 153 0.62 0.50 -10.93
CA ILE A 153 2.06 0.26 -10.76
C ILE A 153 2.18 -1.05 -9.99
N CYS A 154 2.39 -2.13 -10.72
CA CYS A 154 2.93 -3.37 -10.18
C CYS A 154 4.43 -3.41 -10.52
N LEU A 155 5.22 -4.13 -9.71
CA LEU A 155 6.63 -4.42 -9.99
C LEU A 155 6.83 -4.97 -11.41
N ASP A 156 5.80 -5.66 -11.94
CA ASP A 156 5.73 -6.17 -13.31
C ASP A 156 5.91 -5.10 -14.40
N THR A 157 5.37 -3.89 -14.21
CA THR A 157 5.46 -2.80 -15.22
C THR A 157 6.89 -2.22 -15.28
N LEU A 158 7.64 -2.24 -14.18
CA LEU A 158 9.05 -1.85 -14.15
C LEU A 158 9.94 -2.90 -14.82
N THR A 159 9.60 -4.18 -14.72
CA THR A 159 10.26 -5.26 -15.48
C THR A 159 9.93 -5.23 -16.97
N GLU A 160 8.71 -4.86 -17.38
CA GLU A 160 8.39 -4.72 -18.82
C GLU A 160 9.15 -3.56 -19.49
N VAL A 161 9.35 -2.43 -18.81
CA VAL A 161 10.12 -1.30 -19.35
C VAL A 161 11.61 -1.65 -19.51
N SER A 162 12.14 -2.59 -18.71
CA SER A 162 13.52 -3.07 -18.85
C SER A 162 13.69 -4.21 -19.86
N LEU A 163 12.58 -4.74 -20.41
CA LEU A 163 12.54 -5.86 -21.36
C LEU A 163 12.15 -5.46 -22.80
N CYS A 164 12.21 -4.18 -23.15
CA CYS A 164 12.24 -3.75 -24.56
C CYS A 164 13.69 -3.61 -25.05
N PRO A 165 14.34 -4.69 -25.52
CA PRO A 165 15.50 -4.54 -26.37
C PRO A 165 15.01 -3.96 -27.70
N HIS A 166 15.63 -2.85 -28.08
CA HIS A 166 15.70 -2.31 -29.43
C HIS A 166 15.46 -3.37 -30.51
N LYS A 167 14.37 -3.22 -31.26
CA LYS A 167 14.29 -3.67 -32.65
C LYS A 167 13.62 -2.61 -33.49
#